data_AF-A0A8C2JXE0-F1
#
_entry.id   AF-A0A8C2JXE0-F1
#
_cell.length_a   1.000
_cell.length_b   1.000
_cell.length_c   1.000
_cell.angle_alpha   90.00
_cell.angle_beta   90.00
_cell.angle_gamma   90.00
#
_symmetry.space_group_name_H-M   'P 1'
#
loop_
_entity.id
_entity.type
_entity.pdbx_description
1 polymer ?
#
loop_
_entity_poly.entity_id
_entity_poly.type
_entity_poly.pdbx_seq_one_letter_code
_entity_poly.pdbx_strand_id
1 'polypeptide(L)'
;MDILKAEIARKRKLIEEKELVDDSKKYFKRADLARKEEEDYYRRCGYKLDKTEEEAPSSTSSNRVLELELTEEKLPMTLSRQEVIRRLRERGEPIRLFGESDYDAFQRLRKIEILAPEVNKGLRNDLKAAMDKIDQQYLNEIVGGAEGTELDTQHDLKVHEENTTIEELEALGASLGTGDDVRDMDIINKVLRVCFFFYFFKLLMTICQKHFPTDPSKCVEYNAL
;
A
#
# COMPACT_ATOMS: atom_id res chain seq x y z
N MET A 1 -65.59 2.70 14.76
CA MET A 1 -65.58 1.78 13.60
C MET A 1 -65.15 2.46 12.31
N ASP A 2 -65.49 3.74 12.10
CA ASP A 2 -65.25 4.42 10.82
C ASP A 2 -63.77 4.78 10.57
N ILE A 3 -63.00 5.07 11.62
CA ILE A 3 -61.55 5.31 11.52
C ILE A 3 -60.82 4.05 11.00
N LEU A 4 -61.18 2.87 11.50
CA LEU A 4 -60.60 1.59 11.05
C LEU A 4 -60.98 1.28 9.61
N LYS A 5 -62.25 1.51 9.23
CA LYS A 5 -62.70 1.33 7.84
C LYS A 5 -61.98 2.29 6.89
N ALA A 6 -61.76 3.53 7.30
CA ALA A 6 -61.01 4.52 6.53
C ALA A 6 -59.54 4.11 6.33
N GLU A 7 -58.89 3.59 7.38
CA GLU A 7 -57.50 3.15 7.31
C GLU A 7 -57.34 1.88 6.46
N ILE A 8 -58.27 0.94 6.55
CA ILE A 8 -58.30 -0.25 5.68
C ILE A 8 -58.52 0.16 4.21
N ALA A 9 -59.40 1.12 3.94
CA ALA A 9 -59.62 1.64 2.60
C ALA A 9 -58.37 2.34 2.03
N ARG A 10 -57.64 3.13 2.84
CA ARG A 10 -56.37 3.74 2.44
C ARG A 10 -55.33 2.68 2.06
N LYS A 11 -55.17 1.63 2.88
CA LYS A 11 -54.21 0.56 2.60
C LYS A 11 -54.58 -0.25 1.35
N ARG A 12 -55.87 -0.47 1.08
CA ARG A 12 -56.33 -1.12 -0.15
C ARG A 12 -56.00 -0.29 -1.38
N LYS A 13 -56.27 1.02 -1.35
CA LYS A 13 -55.91 1.94 -2.44
C LYS A 13 -54.40 1.95 -2.72
N LEU A 14 -53.57 1.93 -1.68
CA LEU A 14 -52.11 1.90 -1.83
C LEU A 14 -51.59 0.60 -2.45
N ILE A 15 -52.26 -0.54 -2.17
CA ILE A 15 -51.91 -1.84 -2.78
C ILE A 15 -52.34 -1.88 -4.25
N GLU A 16 -53.48 -1.28 -4.57
CA GLU A 16 -54.03 -1.16 -5.93
C GLU A 16 -53.19 -0.21 -6.79
N GLU A 17 -52.83 0.96 -6.27
CA GLU A 17 -51.95 1.95 -6.94
C GLU A 17 -50.55 1.38 -7.20
N LYS A 18 -50.03 0.58 -6.27
CA LYS A 18 -48.75 -0.13 -6.45
C LYS A 18 -48.89 -1.41 -7.25
N GLU A 19 -50.06 -1.81 -7.76
CA GLU A 19 -50.28 -3.03 -8.56
C GLU A 19 -49.58 -4.28 -7.96
N LEU A 20 -49.73 -4.51 -6.65
CA LEU A 20 -49.05 -5.62 -5.97
C LEU A 20 -49.87 -6.91 -5.93
N VAL A 21 -51.17 -6.82 -6.20
CA VAL A 21 -52.17 -7.89 -6.04
C VAL A 21 -53.10 -7.85 -7.25
N ASP A 22 -53.11 -8.93 -8.03
CA ASP A 22 -54.09 -9.16 -9.10
C ASP A 22 -55.33 -9.87 -8.55
N ASP A 23 -56.45 -9.88 -9.27
CA ASP A 23 -57.68 -10.63 -8.91
C ASP A 23 -57.44 -12.13 -8.66
N SER A 24 -56.32 -12.66 -9.16
CA SER A 24 -55.89 -14.05 -8.95
C SER A 24 -55.01 -14.28 -7.71
N LYS A 25 -54.37 -13.24 -7.15
CA LYS A 25 -53.34 -13.38 -6.10
C LYS A 25 -53.74 -12.65 -4.83
N LYS A 26 -54.20 -13.39 -3.82
CA LYS A 26 -54.58 -12.84 -2.50
C LYS A 26 -53.39 -12.33 -1.66
N TYR A 27 -52.16 -12.76 -1.96
CA TYR A 27 -50.97 -12.45 -1.17
C TYR A 27 -49.85 -11.93 -2.08
N PHE A 28 -49.05 -10.99 -1.57
CA PHE A 28 -47.87 -10.45 -2.24
C PHE A 28 -46.65 -10.55 -1.32
N LYS A 29 -45.44 -10.63 -1.90
CA LYS A 29 -44.21 -10.66 -1.12
C LYS A 29 -43.82 -9.24 -0.74
N ARG A 30 -43.33 -9.06 0.48
CA ARG A 30 -42.82 -7.78 0.96
C ARG A 30 -41.64 -7.24 0.13
N ALA A 31 -40.87 -8.15 -0.50
CA ALA A 31 -39.80 -7.78 -1.42
C ALA A 31 -40.33 -7.02 -2.66
N ASP A 32 -41.47 -7.42 -3.21
CA ASP A 32 -42.06 -6.76 -4.39
C ASP A 32 -42.57 -5.36 -4.06
N LEU A 33 -43.12 -5.17 -2.85
CA LEU A 33 -43.53 -3.87 -2.32
C LEU A 33 -42.34 -2.93 -2.13
N ALA A 34 -41.24 -3.44 -1.54
CA ALA A 34 -40.03 -2.65 -1.31
C ALA A 34 -39.38 -2.21 -2.64
N ARG A 35 -39.36 -3.08 -3.65
CA ARG A 35 -38.82 -2.73 -4.98
C ARG A 35 -39.58 -1.59 -5.64
N LYS A 36 -40.92 -1.61 -5.59
CA LYS A 36 -41.74 -0.51 -6.15
C LYS A 36 -41.54 0.81 -5.39
N GLU A 37 -41.40 0.76 -4.07
CA GLU A 37 -41.12 1.95 -3.25
C GLU A 37 -39.75 2.58 -3.55
N GLU A 38 -38.75 1.73 -3.80
CA GLU A 38 -37.41 2.13 -4.18
C GLU A 38 -37.40 2.76 -5.59
N GLU A 39 -38.08 2.17 -6.56
CA GLU A 39 -38.27 2.75 -7.91
C GLU A 39 -38.95 4.13 -7.85
N ASP A 40 -40.00 4.28 -7.03
CA ASP A 40 -40.69 5.56 -6.83
C ASP A 40 -39.83 6.60 -6.10
N TYR A 41 -38.95 6.16 -5.20
CA TYR A 41 -37.97 7.02 -4.53
C TYR A 41 -36.95 7.54 -5.54
N TYR A 42 -36.33 6.66 -6.34
CA TYR A 42 -35.38 7.08 -7.36
C TYR A 42 -36.02 7.98 -8.42
N ARG A 43 -37.27 7.70 -8.82
CA ARG A 43 -38.03 8.55 -9.75
C ARG A 43 -38.26 9.95 -9.19
N ARG A 44 -38.55 10.08 -7.89
CA ARG A 44 -38.69 11.38 -7.20
C ARG A 44 -37.36 12.12 -7.04
N CYS A 45 -36.29 11.39 -6.77
CA CYS A 45 -34.94 11.95 -6.66
C CYS A 45 -34.32 12.32 -8.02
N GLY A 46 -34.99 12.03 -9.14
CA GLY A 46 -34.52 12.40 -10.48
C GLY A 46 -33.31 11.60 -10.97
N TYR A 47 -32.93 10.54 -10.27
CA TYR A 47 -31.79 9.70 -10.63
C TYR A 47 -32.25 8.67 -11.68
N LYS A 48 -31.96 8.92 -12.95
CA LYS A 48 -32.08 7.88 -13.99
C LYS A 48 -30.93 6.91 -13.79
N LEU A 49 -31.26 5.66 -13.50
CA LEU A 49 -30.30 4.55 -13.48
C LEU A 49 -29.92 4.24 -14.93
N ASP A 50 -29.01 5.04 -15.49
CA ASP A 50 -28.29 4.62 -16.69
C ASP A 50 -27.33 3.50 -16.27
N LYS A 51 -27.65 2.29 -16.74
CA LYS A 51 -26.68 1.20 -16.79
C LYS A 51 -25.68 1.49 -17.91
N THR A 52 -24.73 2.38 -17.65
CA THR A 52 -23.51 2.49 -18.44
C THR A 52 -22.38 2.99 -17.55
N GLU A 53 -21.21 2.39 -17.76
CA GLU A 53 -19.97 2.56 -17.03
C GLU A 53 -19.40 4.00 -17.12
N GLU A 54 -18.55 4.32 -16.14
CA GLU A 54 -17.49 5.34 -16.10
C GLU A 54 -17.75 6.83 -15.73
N GLU A 55 -16.96 7.22 -14.72
CA GLU A 55 -16.32 8.51 -14.38
C GLU A 55 -17.08 9.74 -13.80
N ALA A 56 -16.32 10.42 -12.92
CA ALA A 56 -16.53 11.52 -11.96
C ALA A 56 -17.20 12.83 -12.50
N PRO A 57 -17.53 13.92 -11.73
CA PRO A 57 -16.86 14.43 -10.51
C PRO A 57 -17.64 15.20 -9.40
N SER A 58 -16.98 15.26 -8.23
CA SER A 58 -16.76 16.37 -7.26
C SER A 58 -17.88 17.30 -6.74
N SER A 59 -17.74 17.62 -5.43
CA SER A 59 -18.05 18.87 -4.67
C SER A 59 -19.22 18.76 -3.67
N THR A 60 -19.18 19.15 -2.39
CA THR A 60 -18.16 19.69 -1.45
C THR A 60 -18.79 19.62 -0.04
N SER A 61 -18.07 19.20 1.00
CA SER A 61 -18.19 19.90 2.29
C SER A 61 -16.88 19.83 3.08
N SER A 62 -16.49 20.98 3.56
CA SER A 62 -15.19 21.36 4.08
C SER A 62 -14.87 20.71 5.43
N ASN A 63 -13.71 20.05 5.53
CA ASN A 63 -12.91 19.98 6.75
C ASN A 63 -11.43 19.86 6.37
N ARG A 64 -10.70 20.98 6.46
CA ARG A 64 -9.24 21.01 6.34
C ARG A 64 -8.63 20.52 7.65
N VAL A 65 -8.33 19.24 7.73
CA VAL A 65 -7.30 18.72 8.63
C VAL A 65 -6.30 17.97 7.76
N LEU A 66 -5.04 18.37 7.87
CA LEU A 66 -3.89 17.86 7.12
C LEU A 66 -3.78 16.34 7.28
N GLU A 67 -4.31 15.59 6.32
CA GLU A 67 -3.98 14.19 6.14
C GLU A 67 -3.00 14.10 4.97
N LEU A 68 -1.78 13.67 5.28
CA LEU A 68 -0.68 13.50 4.35
C LEU A 68 -1.13 12.67 3.15
N GLU A 69 -1.20 13.31 1.99
CA GLU A 69 -1.28 12.69 0.68
C GLU A 69 -0.02 11.83 0.46
N LEU A 70 -0.07 10.58 0.93
CA LEU A 70 0.60 9.50 0.22
C LEU A 70 -0.35 9.13 -0.91
N THR A 71 0.07 9.55 -2.11
CA THR A 71 -0.48 9.25 -3.42
C THR A 71 -1.38 8.03 -3.45
N GLU A 72 -2.59 8.23 -3.99
CA GLU A 72 -3.61 7.26 -4.35
C GLU A 72 -3.12 6.25 -5.41
N GLU A 73 -2.00 5.59 -5.17
CA GLU A 73 -1.71 4.34 -5.87
C GLU A 73 -2.72 3.35 -5.34
N LYS A 74 -3.79 3.13 -6.10
CA LYS A 74 -4.73 2.02 -5.89
C LYS A 74 -3.93 0.73 -5.91
N LEU A 75 -3.41 0.33 -4.75
CA LEU A 75 -2.69 -0.92 -4.58
C LEU A 75 -3.63 -2.07 -4.97
N PRO A 76 -3.16 -3.06 -5.73
CA PRO A 76 -3.99 -4.20 -6.10
C PRO A 76 -4.51 -4.86 -4.83
N MET A 77 -5.79 -5.25 -4.84
CA MET A 77 -6.43 -5.97 -3.74
C MET A 77 -5.82 -7.37 -3.63
N THR A 78 -4.69 -7.48 -2.93
CA THR A 78 -3.95 -8.74 -2.79
C THR A 78 -4.59 -9.72 -1.82
N LEU A 79 -5.50 -9.24 -0.96
CA LEU A 79 -6.13 -10.03 0.10
C LEU A 79 -7.63 -10.21 -0.13
N SER A 80 -8.13 -11.40 0.18
CA SER A 80 -9.57 -11.64 0.19
C SER A 80 -10.23 -10.87 1.34
N ARG A 81 -11.50 -10.47 1.15
CA ARG A 81 -12.29 -9.74 2.15
C ARG A 81 -12.34 -10.44 3.51
N GLN A 82 -12.40 -11.77 3.52
CA GLN A 82 -12.43 -12.55 4.77
C GLN A 82 -11.15 -12.37 5.58
N GLU A 83 -10.01 -12.30 4.89
CA GLU A 83 -8.72 -12.12 5.53
C GLU A 83 -8.56 -10.70 6.07
N VAL A 84 -9.07 -9.69 5.35
CA VAL A 84 -9.11 -8.30 5.83
C VAL A 84 -9.90 -8.20 7.13
N ILE A 85 -11.08 -8.84 7.19
CA ILE A 85 -11.92 -8.88 8.40
C ILE A 85 -11.20 -9.60 9.55
N ARG A 86 -10.51 -10.70 9.27
CA ARG A 86 -9.76 -11.46 10.28
C ARG A 86 -8.67 -10.59 10.90
N ARG A 87 -7.84 -9.94 10.09
CA ARG A 87 -6.74 -9.09 10.56
C ARG A 87 -7.22 -7.82 11.26
N LEU A 88 -8.30 -7.19 10.79
CA LEU A 88 -8.90 -6.06 11.48
C LEU A 88 -9.43 -6.47 12.87
N ARG A 89 -10.08 -7.64 13.00
CA ARG A 89 -10.54 -8.17 14.30
C ARG A 89 -9.41 -8.51 15.24
N GLU A 90 -8.33 -9.12 14.74
CA GLU A 90 -7.13 -9.43 15.53
C GLU A 90 -6.50 -8.16 16.11
N ARG A 91 -6.58 -7.04 15.37
CA ARG A 91 -6.13 -5.71 15.81
C ARG A 91 -7.16 -4.93 16.62
N GLY A 92 -8.39 -5.45 16.79
CA GLY A 92 -9.47 -4.77 17.49
C GLY A 92 -10.11 -3.60 16.73
N GLU A 93 -9.86 -3.50 15.42
CA GLU A 93 -10.34 -2.43 14.56
C GLU A 93 -11.72 -2.77 13.95
N PRO A 94 -12.58 -1.76 13.69
CA PRO A 94 -13.89 -1.99 13.09
C PRO A 94 -13.73 -2.58 11.68
N ILE A 95 -14.51 -3.63 11.42
CA ILE A 95 -14.46 -4.40 10.17
C ILE A 95 -14.84 -3.58 8.93
N ARG A 96 -15.70 -2.57 9.10
CA ARG A 96 -16.16 -1.65 8.06
C ARG A 96 -16.72 -0.39 8.70
N LEU A 97 -16.23 0.79 8.32
CA LEU A 97 -16.79 2.07 8.74
C LEU A 97 -17.96 2.46 7.84
N PHE A 98 -18.73 3.46 8.29
CA PHE A 98 -19.87 3.97 7.53
C PHE A 98 -19.39 4.64 6.24
N GLY A 99 -19.93 4.21 5.11
CA GLY A 99 -19.53 4.73 3.79
C GLY A 99 -18.27 4.12 3.20
N GLU A 100 -17.55 3.24 3.91
CA GLU A 100 -16.40 2.53 3.34
C GLU A 100 -16.84 1.47 2.33
N SER A 101 -16.10 1.36 1.22
CA SER A 101 -16.11 0.19 0.33
C SER A 101 -15.23 -0.93 0.90
N ASP A 102 -15.37 -2.16 0.37
CA ASP A 102 -14.49 -3.26 0.79
C ASP A 102 -13.01 -2.99 0.43
N TYR A 103 -12.75 -2.13 -0.57
CA TYR A 103 -11.41 -1.70 -0.96
C TYR A 103 -10.81 -0.69 0.02
N ASP A 104 -11.62 0.26 0.51
CA ASP A 104 -11.16 1.26 1.49
C ASP A 104 -10.81 0.60 2.83
N ALA A 105 -11.59 -0.40 3.25
CA ALA A 105 -11.27 -1.21 4.42
C ALA A 105 -9.93 -1.95 4.29
N PHE A 106 -9.58 -2.40 3.07
CA PHE A 106 -8.29 -3.04 2.78
C PHE A 106 -7.13 -2.04 2.81
N GLN A 107 -7.29 -0.86 2.20
CA GLN A 107 -6.28 0.20 2.27
C GLN A 107 -6.04 0.65 3.72
N ARG A 108 -7.11 0.79 4.51
CA ARG A 108 -7.01 1.10 5.93
C ARG A 108 -6.27 0.02 6.70
N LEU A 109 -6.60 -1.25 6.48
CA LEU A 109 -5.84 -2.37 7.06
C LEU A 109 -4.35 -2.27 6.72
N ARG A 110 -4.01 -1.97 5.46
CA ARG A 110 -2.62 -1.86 5.02
C ARG A 110 -1.91 -0.67 5.68
N LYS A 111 -2.59 0.47 5.81
CA LYS A 111 -2.08 1.64 6.53
C LYS A 111 -1.79 1.30 8.00
N ILE A 112 -2.69 0.56 8.64
CA ILE A 112 -2.52 0.09 10.03
C ILE A 112 -1.33 -0.87 10.14
N GLU A 113 -1.16 -1.80 9.19
CA GLU A 113 -0.02 -2.73 9.15
C GLU A 113 1.34 -2.04 9.03
N ILE A 114 1.41 -0.96 8.25
CA ILE A 114 2.65 -0.19 8.06
C ILE A 114 2.97 0.63 9.32
N LEU A 115 1.96 1.26 9.92
CA LEU A 115 2.15 2.13 11.08
C LEU A 115 2.40 1.34 12.37
N ALA A 116 1.73 0.20 12.54
CA ALA A 116 1.80 -0.65 13.73
C ALA A 116 2.08 -2.09 13.31
N PRO A 117 3.34 -2.43 12.97
CA PRO A 117 3.71 -3.81 12.72
C PRO A 117 3.42 -4.65 13.97
N GLU A 118 2.94 -5.88 13.78
CA GLU A 118 2.60 -6.78 14.88
C GLU A 118 3.87 -7.19 15.65
N VAL A 119 4.22 -6.44 16.69
CA VAL A 119 5.36 -6.76 17.57
C VAL A 119 5.12 -8.07 18.35
N ASN A 120 3.86 -8.51 18.47
CA ASN A 120 3.44 -9.59 19.36
C ASN A 120 3.19 -10.94 18.69
N LYS A 121 3.29 -11.08 17.36
CA LYS A 121 3.37 -12.38 16.70
C LYS A 121 4.82 -12.72 16.37
N GLY A 122 5.56 -13.04 17.43
CA GLY A 122 6.71 -13.94 17.36
C GLY A 122 7.81 -13.58 16.36
N LEU A 123 8.64 -12.59 16.71
CA LEU A 123 10.05 -12.53 16.30
C LEU A 123 10.77 -13.89 16.48
N ARG A 124 10.25 -14.76 17.36
CA ARG A 124 10.73 -16.13 17.54
C ARG A 124 10.59 -17.03 16.31
N ASN A 125 9.59 -16.82 15.46
CA ASN A 125 9.40 -17.68 14.30
C ASN A 125 10.20 -17.19 13.10
N ASP A 126 10.28 -15.87 12.88
CA ASP A 126 11.08 -15.31 11.80
C ASP A 126 12.58 -15.35 12.10
N LEU A 127 13.00 -15.13 13.35
CA LEU A 127 14.40 -15.30 13.74
C LEU A 127 14.80 -16.78 13.68
N LYS A 128 13.94 -17.69 14.13
CA LYS A 128 14.21 -19.12 14.03
C LYS A 128 14.20 -19.60 12.57
N ALA A 129 13.29 -19.11 11.73
CA ALA A 129 13.29 -19.41 10.31
C ALA A 129 14.52 -18.82 9.61
N ALA A 130 15.01 -17.65 10.04
CA ALA A 130 16.26 -17.07 9.54
C ALA A 130 17.48 -17.90 9.99
N MET A 131 17.53 -18.33 11.25
CA MET A 131 18.59 -19.21 11.75
C MET A 131 18.55 -20.59 11.06
N ASP A 132 17.38 -21.21 10.94
CA ASP A 132 17.20 -22.50 10.25
C ASP A 132 17.56 -22.37 8.75
N LYS A 133 17.35 -21.20 8.12
CA LYS A 133 17.81 -20.92 6.74
C LYS A 133 19.33 -20.77 6.65
N ILE A 134 19.95 -20.09 7.61
CA ILE A 134 21.41 -19.96 7.68
C ILE A 134 22.04 -21.33 7.92
N ASP A 135 21.49 -22.13 8.83
CA ASP A 135 21.93 -23.51 9.09
C ASP A 135 21.73 -24.40 7.86
N GLN A 136 20.63 -24.23 7.12
CA GLN A 136 20.41 -24.93 5.84
C GLN A 136 21.42 -24.49 4.76
N GLN A 137 21.74 -23.20 4.68
CA GLN A 137 22.77 -22.69 3.76
C GLN A 137 24.15 -23.27 4.12
N TYR A 138 24.49 -23.31 5.41
CA TYR A 138 25.73 -23.90 5.90
C TYR A 138 25.80 -25.41 5.65
N LEU A 139 24.71 -26.15 5.89
CA LEU A 139 24.63 -27.57 5.54
C LEU A 139 24.73 -27.81 4.04
N ASN A 140 24.10 -26.96 3.23
CA ASN A 140 24.22 -27.03 1.77
C ASN A 140 25.63 -26.65 1.28
N GLU A 141 26.38 -25.79 1.97
CA GLU A 141 27.80 -25.56 1.70
C GLU A 141 28.66 -26.77 2.07
N ILE A 142 28.41 -27.41 3.22
CA ILE A 142 29.13 -28.62 3.63
C ILE A 142 28.84 -29.79 2.69
N VAL A 143 27.58 -29.96 2.29
CA VAL A 143 27.13 -31.03 1.39
C VAL A 143 27.48 -30.70 -0.08
N GLY A 144 27.44 -29.42 -0.46
CA GLY A 144 27.74 -28.90 -1.79
C GLY A 144 29.22 -28.63 -2.05
N GLY A 145 30.09 -28.79 -1.04
CA GLY A 145 31.55 -28.70 -1.16
C GLY A 145 32.21 -29.72 -2.11
N ALA A 146 31.43 -30.46 -2.90
CA ALA A 146 31.90 -31.31 -3.97
C ALA A 146 31.67 -30.73 -5.39
N GLU A 147 30.82 -29.71 -5.59
CA GLU A 147 30.60 -29.14 -6.93
C GLU A 147 30.56 -27.61 -6.89
N GLY A 148 31.63 -27.00 -7.40
CA GLY A 148 31.78 -25.55 -7.53
C GLY A 148 30.65 -24.95 -8.34
N THR A 149 29.75 -24.27 -7.65
CA THR A 149 28.67 -23.48 -8.25
C THR A 149 28.77 -22.07 -7.69
N GLU A 150 28.82 -21.08 -8.58
CA GLU A 150 28.99 -19.67 -8.29
C GLU A 150 28.00 -19.19 -7.22
N LEU A 151 28.54 -18.67 -6.12
CA LEU A 151 27.79 -18.12 -5.00
C LEU A 151 27.13 -16.80 -5.41
N ASP A 152 25.80 -16.78 -5.47
CA ASP A 152 25.03 -15.54 -5.57
C ASP A 152 25.01 -14.86 -4.19
N THR A 153 26.02 -14.04 -3.91
CA THR A 153 26.10 -13.19 -2.73
C THR A 153 25.11 -12.03 -2.87
N GLN A 154 23.81 -12.32 -2.76
CA GLN A 154 22.72 -11.32 -2.89
C GLN A 154 22.75 -10.22 -1.81
N HIS A 155 23.59 -10.36 -0.78
CA HIS A 155 23.81 -9.34 0.25
C HIS A 155 25.24 -8.78 0.29
N ASP A 156 26.16 -9.24 -0.57
CA ASP A 156 27.35 -8.46 -0.81
C ASP A 156 26.97 -7.31 -1.73
N LEU A 157 26.96 -6.10 -1.16
CA LEU A 157 27.19 -4.92 -1.98
C LEU A 157 28.54 -5.15 -2.67
N LYS A 158 28.52 -5.58 -3.92
CA LYS A 158 29.66 -5.44 -4.83
C LYS A 158 29.92 -3.95 -4.97
N VAL A 159 30.61 -3.38 -3.99
CA VAL A 159 31.29 -2.11 -4.10
C VAL A 159 32.25 -2.34 -5.25
N HIS A 160 31.82 -1.96 -6.44
CA HIS A 160 32.74 -1.87 -7.56
C HIS A 160 33.71 -0.79 -7.10
N GLU A 161 34.91 -1.21 -6.71
CA GLU A 161 36.05 -0.33 -6.52
C GLU A 161 36.37 0.26 -7.90
N GLU A 162 35.51 1.16 -8.37
CA GLU A 162 35.87 2.11 -9.40
C GLU A 162 36.93 2.99 -8.73
N ASN A 163 38.19 2.55 -8.85
CA ASN A 163 39.40 3.27 -8.44
C ASN A 163 39.61 4.51 -9.32
N THR A 164 38.55 5.29 -9.54
CA THR A 164 38.64 6.59 -10.18
C THR A 164 39.41 7.50 -9.27
N THR A 165 40.68 7.67 -9.59
CA THR A 165 41.52 8.66 -8.94
C THR A 165 41.03 10.05 -9.32
N ILE A 166 41.23 11.02 -8.42
CA ILE A 166 40.85 12.43 -8.67
C ILE A 166 41.59 12.96 -9.92
N GLU A 167 42.83 12.51 -10.14
CA GLU A 167 43.66 12.88 -11.28
C GLU A 167 43.08 12.39 -12.62
N GLU A 168 42.52 11.17 -12.66
CA GLU A 168 41.80 10.67 -13.84
C GLU A 168 40.54 11.48 -14.14
N LEU A 169 39.83 11.94 -13.10
CA LEU A 169 38.65 12.79 -13.27
C LEU A 169 39.01 14.16 -13.87
N GLU A 170 40.13 14.75 -13.45
CA GLU A 170 40.62 16.03 -13.98
C GLU A 170 41.03 15.90 -15.45
N ALA A 171 41.69 14.80 -15.81
CA ALA A 171 42.04 14.50 -17.20
C ALA A 171 40.79 14.29 -18.09
N LEU A 172 39.76 13.60 -17.58
CA LEU A 172 38.49 13.42 -18.29
C LEU A 172 37.73 14.74 -18.45
N GLY A 173 37.78 15.61 -17.44
CA GLY A 173 37.17 16.94 -17.50
C GLY A 173 37.76 17.84 -18.59
N ALA A 174 39.04 17.69 -18.92
CA ALA A 174 39.68 18.44 -20.00
C ALA A 174 39.15 18.09 -21.41
N SER A 175 38.54 16.90 -21.57
CA SER A 175 37.96 16.45 -22.85
C SER A 175 36.48 16.82 -23.02
N LEU A 176 35.84 17.36 -21.96
CA LEU A 176 34.42 17.69 -21.93
C LEU A 176 34.11 18.85 -22.88
N GLY A 177 33.05 18.72 -23.68
CA GLY A 177 32.58 19.79 -24.58
C GLY A 177 33.34 19.87 -25.90
N THR A 178 34.04 18.80 -26.29
CA THR A 178 34.70 18.68 -27.60
C THR A 178 33.76 18.21 -28.73
N GLY A 179 32.46 18.04 -28.45
CA GLY A 179 31.39 17.78 -29.43
C GLY A 179 30.90 16.34 -29.51
N ASP A 180 31.45 15.43 -28.69
CA ASP A 180 31.00 14.04 -28.58
C ASP A 180 30.04 13.87 -27.37
N ASP A 181 28.76 14.23 -27.57
CA ASP A 181 27.73 14.27 -26.51
C ASP A 181 27.59 12.96 -25.72
N VAL A 182 27.79 11.80 -26.37
CA VAL A 182 27.68 10.48 -25.71
C VAL A 182 28.80 10.26 -24.70
N ARG A 183 30.03 10.66 -25.05
CA ARG A 183 31.18 10.52 -24.13
C ARG A 183 31.09 11.52 -22.99
N ASP A 184 30.62 12.73 -23.28
CA ASP A 184 30.38 13.75 -22.26
C ASP A 184 29.33 13.27 -21.24
N MET A 185 28.26 12.59 -21.69
CA MET A 185 27.27 11.98 -20.81
C MET A 185 27.86 10.88 -19.91
N ASP A 186 28.75 10.03 -20.44
CA ASP A 186 29.40 8.99 -19.65
C ASP A 186 30.35 9.60 -18.60
N ILE A 187 31.11 10.62 -18.96
CA ILE A 187 31.99 11.37 -18.04
C ILE A 187 31.15 12.04 -16.93
N ILE A 188 30.05 12.70 -17.29
CA ILE A 188 29.14 13.34 -16.32
C ILE A 188 28.55 12.30 -15.36
N ASN A 189 28.06 11.16 -15.87
CA ASN A 189 27.52 10.10 -15.03
C ASN A 189 28.57 9.54 -14.06
N LYS A 190 29.81 9.36 -14.53
CA LYS A 190 30.93 8.89 -13.72
C LYS A 190 31.27 9.89 -12.59
N VAL A 191 31.32 11.18 -12.90
CA VAL A 191 31.53 12.25 -11.90
C VAL A 191 30.38 12.30 -10.89
N LEU A 192 29.13 12.27 -11.36
CA LEU A 192 27.96 12.28 -10.49
C LEU A 192 27.94 11.09 -9.53
N ARG A 193 28.28 9.89 -10.01
CA ARG A 193 28.35 8.69 -9.17
C ARG A 193 29.37 8.84 -8.04
N VAL A 194 30.55 9.38 -8.33
CA VAL A 194 31.59 9.68 -7.32
C VAL A 194 31.09 10.75 -6.34
N CYS A 195 30.47 11.83 -6.81
CA CYS A 195 29.90 12.87 -5.94
C CYS A 195 28.79 12.32 -5.02
N PHE A 196 27.89 11.48 -5.55
CA PHE A 196 26.86 10.82 -4.75
C PHE A 196 27.47 9.90 -3.71
N PHE A 197 28.47 9.10 -4.07
CA PHE A 197 29.20 8.26 -3.13
C PHE A 197 29.78 9.07 -1.96
N PHE A 198 30.50 10.16 -2.25
CA PHE A 198 31.04 11.05 -1.20
C PHE A 198 29.94 11.72 -0.37
N TYR A 199 28.83 12.12 -0.98
CA TYR A 199 27.70 12.72 -0.28
C TYR A 199 27.06 11.73 0.71
N PHE A 200 26.77 10.51 0.25
CA PHE A 200 26.22 9.45 1.09
C PHE A 200 27.21 9.03 2.19
N PHE A 201 28.49 8.90 1.85
CA PHE A 201 29.52 8.60 2.84
C PHE A 201 29.61 9.70 3.92
N LYS A 202 29.60 10.97 3.51
CA LYS A 202 29.59 12.10 4.45
C LYS A 202 28.32 12.11 5.32
N LEU A 203 27.16 11.82 4.74
CA LEU A 203 25.90 11.72 5.48
C LEU A 203 25.96 10.60 6.52
N LEU A 204 26.42 9.41 6.11
CA LEU A 204 26.59 8.26 6.98
C LEU A 204 27.55 8.57 8.13
N MET A 205 28.74 9.11 7.82
CA MET A 205 29.71 9.54 8.84
C MET A 205 29.10 10.57 9.80
N THR A 206 28.32 11.54 9.30
CA THR A 206 27.63 12.52 10.14
C THR A 206 26.64 11.87 11.10
N ILE A 207 25.93 10.83 10.66
CA ILE A 207 25.01 10.05 11.51
C ILE A 207 25.79 9.24 12.54
N CYS A 208 26.83 8.52 12.12
CA CYS A 208 27.67 7.71 13.01
C CYS A 208 28.37 8.56 14.08
N GLN A 209 28.81 9.77 13.74
CA GLN A 209 29.43 10.70 14.70
C GLN A 209 28.44 11.24 15.75
N LYS A 210 27.13 11.31 15.48
CA LYS A 210 26.11 11.66 16.49
C LYS A 210 26.01 10.62 17.60
N HIS A 211 26.35 9.36 17.32
CA HIS A 211 26.38 8.30 18.32
C HIS A 211 27.60 8.38 19.26
N PHE A 212 28.68 9.05 18.84
CA PHE A 212 29.90 9.23 19.63
C PHE A 212 30.27 10.72 19.76
N PRO A 213 29.52 11.52 20.54
CA PRO A 213 29.71 12.97 20.63
C PRO A 213 31.02 13.40 21.30
N THR A 214 31.62 12.55 22.14
CA THR A 214 32.85 12.83 22.87
C THR A 214 34.12 12.37 22.15
N ASP A 215 34.00 11.42 21.21
CA ASP A 215 35.12 10.90 20.42
C ASP A 215 34.61 10.39 19.05
N PRO A 216 34.48 11.31 18.07
CA PRO A 216 33.93 10.99 16.76
C PRO A 216 34.77 9.96 15.99
N SER A 217 36.05 9.77 16.33
CA SER A 217 36.98 8.82 15.71
C SER A 217 36.51 7.37 15.83
N LYS A 218 35.88 7.05 16.97
CA LYS A 218 35.41 5.69 17.28
C LYS A 218 34.35 5.16 16.32
N CYS A 219 33.70 6.04 15.57
CA CYS A 219 32.67 5.63 14.62
C CYS A 219 33.22 4.88 13.39
N VAL A 220 34.56 4.86 13.23
CA VAL A 220 35.28 4.17 12.15
C VAL A 220 36.12 2.99 12.70
N GLU A 221 36.16 2.80 14.02
CA GLU A 221 36.91 1.72 14.64
C GLU A 221 36.09 0.42 14.65
N TYR A 222 36.37 -0.49 13.71
CA TYR A 222 35.73 -1.80 13.60
C TYR A 222 35.97 -2.74 14.80
N ASN A 223 36.89 -2.39 15.71
CA ASN A 223 37.26 -3.19 16.89
C ASN A 223 36.57 -2.72 18.19
N ALA A 224 35.61 -1.79 18.12
CA ALA A 224 34.94 -1.24 19.31
C ALA A 224 33.64 -1.99 19.71
N LEU A 225 33.39 -3.18 19.14
CA LEU A 225 32.29 -4.09 19.51
C LEU A 225 32.82 -5.38 20.14
#